data_AF-A0A8S2YFA5-F1
#
_entry.id   AF-A0A8S2YFA5-F1
#
_cell.length_a   1.000
_cell.length_b   1.000
_cell.length_c   1.000
_cell.angle_alpha   90.00
_cell.angle_beta   90.00
_cell.angle_gamma   90.00
#
_symmetry.space_group_name_H-M   'P 1'
#
loop_
_entity.id
_entity.type
_entity.pdbx_description
1 polymer ?
#
loop_
_entity_poly.entity_id
_entity_poly.type
_entity_poly.pdbx_seq_one_letter_code
_entity_poly.pdbx_strand_id
1 'polypeptide(L)'
;DLFTLCTQEGSRKYLSTMIYMLLRHLKYSWRETDEILDTIGSKKCETAHKWADLFLNGDFEEFIGENRGGQRTQSFFDVCPELELKARAFVVEECSKKASSFTVESLAKFLDDRFYEINGLQKTAQQLISQQKSSVF
;
A
#
# COMPACT_ATOMS: atom_id res chain seq x y z
N ASP A 1 0.00 -22.41 -19.22
CA ASP A 1 -1.34 -21.79 -19.18
C ASP A 1 -1.18 -20.28 -19.32
N LEU A 2 -1.85 -19.68 -20.29
CA LEU A 2 -1.71 -18.26 -20.65
C LEU A 2 -2.26 -17.35 -19.53
N PHE A 3 -3.36 -17.77 -18.88
CA PHE A 3 -3.94 -16.99 -17.79
C PHE A 3 -2.96 -16.91 -16.61
N THR A 4 -2.38 -18.04 -16.22
CA THR A 4 -1.34 -18.09 -15.18
C THR A 4 -0.15 -17.17 -15.51
N LEU A 5 0.30 -17.14 -16.78
CA LEU A 5 1.40 -16.26 -17.21
C LEU A 5 1.02 -14.77 -17.13
N CYS A 6 -0.18 -14.40 -17.58
CA CYS A 6 -0.67 -13.03 -17.46
C CYS A 6 -0.86 -12.59 -16.00
N THR A 7 -1.22 -13.50 -15.10
CA THR A 7 -1.32 -13.19 -13.66
C THR A 7 0.03 -12.98 -12.96
N GLN A 8 1.15 -13.35 -13.58
CA GLN A 8 2.49 -13.05 -13.06
C GLN A 8 2.90 -11.60 -13.33
N GLU A 9 2.45 -11.03 -14.46
CA GLU A 9 2.77 -9.66 -14.86
C GLU A 9 1.67 -8.64 -14.50
N GLY A 10 0.45 -9.10 -14.21
CA GLY A 10 -0.68 -8.23 -13.92
C GLY A 10 -1.61 -8.74 -12.82
N SER A 11 -2.49 -7.87 -12.33
CA SER A 11 -3.44 -8.26 -11.28
C SER A 11 -4.45 -9.27 -11.80
N ARG A 12 -4.55 -10.41 -11.11
CA ARG A 12 -5.62 -11.39 -11.34
C ARG A 12 -7.00 -10.75 -11.27
N LYS A 13 -7.19 -9.70 -10.46
CA LYS A 13 -8.44 -8.93 -10.37
C LYS A 13 -8.83 -8.31 -11.72
N TYR A 14 -7.90 -7.61 -12.37
CA TYR A 14 -8.15 -6.95 -13.66
C TYR A 14 -8.45 -7.98 -14.74
N LEU A 15 -7.62 -9.02 -14.85
CA LEU A 15 -7.80 -10.07 -15.84
C LEU A 15 -9.14 -10.79 -15.68
N SER A 16 -9.52 -11.14 -14.44
CA SER A 16 -10.82 -11.75 -14.15
C SER A 16 -11.98 -10.86 -14.58
N THR A 17 -11.89 -9.55 -14.28
CA THR A 17 -12.94 -8.59 -14.59
C THR A 17 -13.08 -8.36 -16.09
N MET A 18 -11.96 -8.23 -16.81
CA MET A 18 -11.95 -8.04 -18.27
C MET A 18 -12.51 -9.27 -19.00
N ILE A 19 -12.11 -10.48 -18.60
CA ILE A 19 -12.62 -11.73 -19.17
C ILE A 19 -14.12 -11.85 -18.89
N TYR A 20 -14.56 -11.56 -17.66
CA TYR A 20 -15.98 -11.54 -17.31
C TYR A 20 -16.76 -10.57 -18.21
N MET A 21 -16.33 -9.31 -18.32
CA MET A 21 -17.02 -8.30 -19.15
C MET A 21 -17.08 -8.72 -20.62
N LEU A 22 -16.02 -9.31 -21.16
CA LEU A 22 -15.98 -9.84 -22.52
C LEU A 22 -16.99 -10.98 -22.73
N LEU A 23 -17.05 -11.95 -21.82
CA LEU A 23 -18.00 -13.06 -21.88
C LEU A 23 -19.45 -12.57 -21.79
N ARG A 24 -19.72 -11.59 -20.93
CA ARG A 24 -21.04 -10.94 -20.84
C ARG A 24 -21.40 -10.19 -22.12
N HIS A 25 -20.44 -9.50 -22.73
CA HIS A 25 -20.63 -8.80 -24.00
C HIS A 25 -20.96 -9.77 -25.15
N LEU A 26 -20.30 -10.93 -25.17
CA LEU A 26 -20.56 -12.03 -26.11
C LEU A 26 -21.84 -12.82 -25.81
N LYS A 27 -22.63 -12.39 -24.82
CA LYS A 27 -23.92 -12.97 -24.41
C LYS A 27 -23.85 -14.40 -23.87
N TYR A 28 -22.71 -14.82 -23.31
CA TYR A 28 -22.65 -16.06 -22.54
C TYR A 28 -23.57 -16.00 -21.31
N SER A 29 -24.20 -17.12 -20.97
CA SER A 29 -25.01 -17.21 -19.77
C SER A 29 -24.15 -17.05 -18.52
N TRP A 30 -24.78 -16.72 -17.38
CA TRP A 30 -24.06 -16.56 -16.12
C TRP A 30 -23.33 -17.84 -15.71
N ARG A 31 -23.99 -19.00 -15.93
CA ARG A 31 -23.45 -20.31 -15.62
C ARG A 31 -22.23 -20.66 -16.47
N GLU A 32 -22.33 -20.48 -17.79
CA GLU A 32 -21.19 -20.71 -18.69
C GLU A 32 -20.02 -19.78 -18.37
N THR A 33 -20.32 -18.51 -18.02
CA THR A 33 -19.29 -17.55 -17.62
C THR A 33 -18.57 -18.02 -16.35
N ASP A 34 -19.30 -18.50 -15.34
CA ASP A 34 -18.72 -18.99 -14.09
C ASP A 34 -17.90 -20.26 -14.31
N GLU A 35 -18.39 -21.21 -15.12
CA GLU A 35 -17.68 -22.44 -15.49
C GLU A 35 -16.35 -22.12 -16.24
N ILE A 36 -16.37 -21.17 -17.17
CA ILE A 36 -15.17 -20.72 -17.90
C ILE A 36 -14.17 -20.05 -16.94
N LEU A 37 -14.65 -19.15 -16.08
CA LEU A 37 -13.80 -18.45 -15.10
C LEU A 37 -13.17 -19.43 -14.10
N ASP A 38 -13.91 -20.45 -13.64
CA ASP A 38 -13.39 -21.47 -12.74
C ASP A 38 -12.33 -22.36 -13.44
N THR A 39 -12.58 -22.74 -14.70
CA THR A 39 -11.68 -23.57 -15.50
C THR A 39 -10.30 -22.94 -15.67
N ILE A 40 -10.23 -21.62 -15.88
CA ILE A 40 -8.96 -20.90 -16.02
C ILE A 40 -8.35 -20.49 -14.66
N GLY A 41 -8.97 -20.88 -13.54
CA GLY A 41 -8.53 -20.46 -12.21
C GLY A 41 -8.67 -18.96 -12.01
N SER A 42 -9.73 -18.32 -12.53
CA SER A 42 -10.03 -16.91 -12.32
C SER A 42 -10.84 -16.70 -11.03
N LYS A 43 -11.33 -15.47 -10.80
CA LYS A 43 -12.31 -15.20 -9.74
C LYS A 43 -13.70 -15.62 -10.21
N LYS A 44 -14.55 -16.09 -9.28
CA LYS A 44 -15.95 -16.42 -9.55
C LYS A 44 -16.73 -15.25 -10.15
N CYS A 45 -17.76 -15.58 -10.90
CA CYS A 45 -18.61 -14.65 -11.64
C CYS A 45 -19.18 -13.53 -10.75
N GLU A 46 -19.62 -13.86 -9.53
CA GLU A 46 -20.11 -12.88 -8.54
C GLU A 46 -19.06 -11.82 -8.18
N THR A 47 -17.82 -12.25 -7.95
CA THR A 47 -16.73 -11.33 -7.60
C THR A 47 -16.34 -10.48 -8.81
N ALA A 48 -16.23 -11.08 -9.99
CA ALA A 48 -15.90 -10.37 -11.22
C ALA A 48 -16.99 -9.37 -11.61
N HIS A 49 -18.27 -9.69 -11.38
CA HIS A 49 -19.40 -8.79 -11.60
C HIS A 49 -19.31 -7.56 -10.69
N LYS A 50 -19.07 -7.74 -9.39
CA LYS A 50 -18.88 -6.61 -8.45
C LYS A 50 -17.78 -5.65 -8.93
N TRP A 51 -16.64 -6.19 -9.39
CA TRP A 51 -15.54 -5.36 -9.89
C TRP A 51 -15.86 -4.70 -11.23
N ALA A 52 -16.63 -5.38 -12.10
CA ALA A 52 -17.10 -4.80 -13.35
C ALA A 52 -18.06 -3.63 -13.11
N ASP A 53 -18.96 -3.75 -12.12
CA ASP A 53 -19.88 -2.68 -11.75
C ASP A 53 -19.11 -1.46 -11.22
N LEU A 54 -18.11 -1.65 -10.36
CA LEU A 54 -17.24 -0.57 -9.90
C LEU A 54 -16.48 0.11 -11.05
N PHE A 55 -15.95 -0.71 -11.98
CA PHE A 55 -15.26 -0.20 -13.17
C PHE A 55 -16.18 0.64 -14.07
N LEU A 56 -17.42 0.19 -14.29
CA LEU A 56 -18.39 0.88 -15.15
C LEU A 56 -18.99 2.13 -14.49
N ASN A 57 -19.16 2.13 -13.17
CA ASN A 57 -19.73 3.25 -12.42
C ASN A 57 -18.74 4.39 -12.15
N GLY A 58 -17.51 4.29 -12.68
CA GLY A 58 -16.52 5.36 -12.61
C GLY A 58 -15.77 5.45 -11.29
N ASP A 59 -15.94 4.49 -10.38
CA ASP A 59 -15.10 4.36 -9.19
C ASP A 59 -13.80 3.63 -9.53
N PHE A 60 -13.03 4.28 -10.41
CA PHE A 60 -11.77 3.73 -10.89
C PHE A 60 -10.74 3.66 -9.76
N GLU A 61 -10.82 4.53 -8.75
CA GLU A 61 -9.92 4.50 -7.59
C GLU A 61 -10.13 3.25 -6.73
N GLU A 62 -11.38 2.87 -6.42
CA GLU A 62 -11.67 1.61 -5.73
C GLU A 62 -11.33 0.41 -6.62
N PHE A 63 -11.57 0.53 -7.93
CA PHE A 63 -11.23 -0.52 -8.88
C PHE A 63 -9.72 -0.74 -9.06
N ILE A 64 -8.90 0.32 -9.05
CA ILE A 64 -7.43 0.18 -9.10
C ILE A 64 -6.83 -0.12 -7.73
N GLY A 65 -7.57 0.20 -6.67
CA GLY A 65 -7.30 -0.22 -5.32
C GLY A 65 -7.30 -1.74 -5.25
N GLU A 66 -6.15 -2.37 -5.50
CA GLU A 66 -5.90 -3.64 -4.84
C GLU A 66 -6.04 -3.32 -3.36
N ASN A 67 -7.07 -3.84 -2.71
CA ASN A 67 -7.07 -4.03 -1.28
C ASN A 67 -5.83 -4.90 -0.97
N ARG A 68 -4.67 -4.25 -0.90
CA ARG A 68 -3.53 -4.66 -0.11
C ARG A 68 -4.01 -4.51 1.33
N GLY A 69 -4.89 -5.42 1.72
CA GLY A 69 -4.88 -6.03 3.05
C GLY A 69 -3.63 -6.90 3.25
N GLY A 70 -2.56 -6.71 2.48
CA GLY A 70 -1.23 -7.19 2.85
C GLY A 70 -0.69 -6.26 3.92
N GLN A 71 -1.23 -6.39 5.14
CA GLN A 71 -0.91 -5.60 6.32
C GLN A 71 -0.97 -4.06 6.05
N ARG A 72 -1.71 -3.31 6.88
CA ARG A 72 -0.99 -2.16 7.45
C ARG A 72 0.21 -2.84 8.08
N THR A 73 1.38 -2.87 7.42
CA THR A 73 2.64 -3.06 8.14
C THR A 73 2.44 -2.08 9.25
N GLN A 74 2.18 -2.59 10.47
CA GLN A 74 1.70 -1.79 11.58
C GLN A 74 2.45 -0.49 11.43
N SER A 75 1.72 0.58 11.11
CA SER A 75 2.40 1.82 10.79
C SER A 75 3.38 2.02 11.94
N PHE A 76 4.57 2.54 11.70
CA PHE A 76 5.53 2.68 12.79
C PHE A 76 4.89 3.32 14.05
N PHE A 77 3.85 4.14 13.82
CA PHE A 77 2.95 4.74 14.79
C PHE A 77 1.82 3.84 15.33
N ASP A 78 1.36 2.80 14.62
CA ASP A 78 0.48 1.76 15.16
C ASP A 78 1.18 0.95 16.27
N VAL A 79 2.52 0.79 16.20
CA VAL A 79 3.34 0.14 17.25
C VAL A 79 3.80 1.14 18.31
N CYS A 80 4.04 2.39 17.92
CA CYS A 80 4.51 3.46 18.80
C CYS A 80 3.64 4.72 18.66
N PRO A 81 2.38 4.71 19.15
CA PRO A 81 1.44 5.83 18.97
C PRO A 81 1.91 7.11 19.67
N GLU A 82 2.65 6.98 20.77
CA GLU A 82 3.27 8.12 21.46
C GLU A 82 4.27 8.87 20.58
N LEU A 83 4.92 8.16 19.67
CA LEU A 83 5.91 8.73 18.77
C LEU A 83 5.24 9.52 17.64
N GLU A 84 4.01 9.17 17.26
CA GLU A 84 3.21 9.91 16.29
C GLU A 84 2.85 11.31 16.81
N LEU A 85 2.38 11.37 18.07
CA LEU A 85 2.02 12.63 18.71
C LEU A 85 3.24 13.56 18.80
N LYS A 86 4.40 13.01 19.18
CA LYS A 86 5.66 13.75 19.26
C LYS A 86 6.15 14.21 17.88
N ALA A 87 6.03 13.36 16.86
CA ALA A 87 6.40 13.70 15.48
C ALA A 87 5.56 14.86 14.93
N ARG A 88 4.25 14.81 15.15
CA ARG A 88 3.33 15.89 14.74
C ARG A 88 3.65 17.19 15.47
N ALA A 89 3.90 17.13 16.78
CA ALA A 89 4.30 18.31 17.56
C ALA A 89 5.60 18.93 17.05
N PHE A 90 6.61 18.10 16.76
CA PHE A 90 7.89 18.54 16.19
C PHE A 90 7.72 19.22 14.83
N VAL A 91 6.91 18.65 13.92
CA VAL A 91 6.63 19.26 12.60
C VAL A 91 5.97 20.63 12.78
N VAL A 92 4.95 20.73 13.64
CA VAL A 92 4.26 22.00 13.91
C VAL A 92 5.22 23.04 14.49
N GLU A 93 6.09 22.64 15.42
CA GLU A 93 7.08 23.52 16.02
C GLU A 93 8.11 24.00 14.98
N GLU A 94 8.68 23.11 14.18
CA GLU A 94 9.63 23.48 13.13
C GLU A 94 8.99 24.37 12.05
N CYS A 95 7.76 24.08 11.63
CA CYS A 95 7.04 24.90 10.67
C CYS A 95 6.61 26.26 11.26
N SER A 96 6.53 26.40 12.59
CA SER A 96 6.22 27.67 13.26
C SER A 96 7.43 28.61 13.37
N LYS A 97 8.65 28.10 13.15
CA LYS A 97 9.87 28.91 13.17
C LYS A 97 9.91 29.80 11.92
N LYS A 98 10.38 31.05 12.11
CA LYS A 98 10.47 32.05 11.02
C LYS A 98 11.40 31.63 9.87
N ALA A 99 12.35 30.74 10.15
CA ALA A 99 13.15 30.08 9.14
C ALA A 99 12.52 28.71 8.89
N SER A 100 12.16 28.41 7.64
CA SER A 100 11.64 27.10 7.23
C SER A 100 12.76 26.04 7.28
N SER A 101 13.23 25.73 8.48
CA SER A 101 14.33 24.79 8.77
C SER A 101 13.91 23.33 8.74
N PHE A 102 12.61 23.07 8.58
CA PHE A 102 12.09 21.72 8.53
C PHE A 102 12.68 20.97 7.33
N THR A 103 13.40 19.89 7.61
CA THR A 103 13.82 18.92 6.60
C THR A 103 13.30 17.54 6.97
N VAL A 104 13.13 16.69 5.96
CA VAL A 104 12.76 15.29 6.19
C VAL A 104 13.83 14.58 7.04
N GLU A 105 15.09 14.96 6.89
CA GLU A 105 16.20 14.45 7.69
C GLU A 105 16.11 14.86 9.16
N SER A 106 15.71 16.10 9.48
CA SER A 106 15.54 16.53 10.87
C SER A 106 14.42 15.76 11.56
N LEU A 107 13.33 15.48 10.84
CA LEU A 107 12.25 14.62 11.34
C LEU A 107 12.72 13.17 11.53
N ALA A 108 13.47 12.62 10.58
CA ALA A 108 13.99 11.25 10.68
C ALA A 108 14.93 11.07 11.89
N LYS A 109 15.85 12.02 12.12
CA LYS A 109 16.72 12.03 13.30
C LYS A 109 15.93 12.14 14.60
N PHE A 110 14.94 13.03 14.64
CA PHE A 110 14.06 13.18 15.81
C PHE A 110 13.29 11.89 16.13
N LEU A 111 12.70 11.25 15.12
CA LEU A 111 11.96 10.00 15.27
C LEU A 111 12.86 8.88 15.78
N ASP A 112 14.06 8.76 15.22
CA ASP A 112 15.04 7.75 15.59
C ASP A 112 15.50 7.93 17.04
N ASP A 113 15.93 9.13 17.44
CA ASP A 113 16.35 9.40 18.82
C ASP A 113 15.25 9.11 19.84
N ARG A 114 14.01 9.51 19.53
CA ARG A 114 12.86 9.24 20.41
C ARG A 114 12.47 7.77 20.46
N PHE A 115 12.64 7.02 19.38
CA PHE A 115 12.39 5.58 19.37
C PHE A 115 13.33 4.83 20.30
N TYR A 116 14.62 5.16 20.30
CA TYR A 116 15.60 4.54 21.20
C TYR A 116 15.36 4.93 22.67
N GLU A 117 15.00 6.18 22.93
CA GLU A 117 14.67 6.68 24.27
C GLU A 117 13.45 5.95 24.86
N ILE A 118 12.36 5.84 24.11
CA ILE A 118 11.12 5.19 24.57
C ILE A 118 11.34 3.70 24.86
N ASN A 119 12.18 3.03 24.07
CA ASN A 119 12.45 1.60 24.22
C ASN A 119 13.65 1.28 25.15
N GLY A 120 14.30 2.29 25.73
CA GLY A 120 15.48 2.10 26.61
C GLY A 120 16.69 1.47 25.91
N LEU A 121 16.77 1.60 24.58
CA LEU A 121 17.84 1.01 23.76
C LEU A 121 19.01 2.00 23.62
N GLN A 122 20.24 1.50 23.63
CA GLN A 122 21.43 2.30 23.33
C GLN A 122 21.89 2.07 21.89
N LYS A 123 22.08 3.15 21.12
CA LYS A 123 22.71 3.08 19.79
C LYS A 123 24.12 2.52 19.92
N THR A 124 24.41 1.40 19.26
CA THR A 124 25.75 0.82 19.24
C THR A 124 26.66 1.69 18.36
N ALA A 125 27.96 1.78 18.67
CA ALA A 125 28.91 2.69 18.00
C ALA A 125 28.91 2.61 16.45
N GLN A 126 28.58 1.46 15.87
CA GLN A 126 28.47 1.26 14.42
C GLN A 126 27.26 1.97 13.78
N GLN A 127 26.15 2.13 14.51
CA GLN A 127 24.94 2.82 14.04
C GLN A 127 25.08 4.35 14.06
N LEU A 128 26.00 4.88 14.88
CA LEU A 128 26.34 6.31 14.91
C LEU A 128 27.20 6.72 13.70
N ILE A 129 28.07 5.82 13.22
CA ILE A 129 28.99 6.07 12.10
C ILE A 129 28.25 6.13 10.75
N SER A 130 27.17 5.35 10.56
CA SER A 130 26.35 5.40 9.34
C SER A 130 25.54 6.69 9.23
N GLN A 131 25.08 7.26 10.35
CA GLN A 131 24.36 8.55 10.37
C GLN A 131 25.30 9.73 10.04
N GLN A 132 26.56 9.70 10.48
CA GLN A 132 27.53 10.76 10.16
C GLN A 132 27.98 10.77 8.70
N LYS A 133 28.03 9.61 8.03
CA LYS A 133 28.36 9.54 6.60
C LYS A 133 27.25 10.07 5.68
N SER A 134 26.01 10.06 6.16
CA SER A 134 24.84 10.50 5.38
C SER A 134 24.61 12.02 5.42
N SER A 135 25.27 12.74 6.33
CA SER A 135 25.20 14.21 6.45
C SER A 135 26.32 14.96 5.71
N VAL A 136 27.04 14.27 4.82
CA VAL A 136 28.13 14.83 4.02
C VAL A 136 27.89 14.47 2.55
N PHE A 137 26.75 14.88 1.99
CA PHE A 137 26.54 15.00 0.55
C PHE A 137 25.48 16.07 0.28
#